data_AF-A0AAU3UNW8-F1
#
_entry.id   AF-A0AAU3UNW8-F1
#
_cell.length_a   1.000
_cell.length_b   1.000
_cell.length_c   1.000
_cell.angle_alpha   90.00
_cell.angle_beta   90.00
_cell.angle_gamma   90.00
#
_symmetry.space_group_name_H-M   'P 1'
#
loop_
_entity.id
_entity.type
_entity.pdbx_description
1 polymer ?
#
loop_
_entity_poly.entity_id
_entity_poly.type
_entity_poly.pdbx_seq_one_letter_code
_entity_poly.pdbx_strand_id
1 'polypeptide(L)'
;MHPSVRRKATDFHADSICAPIFVFREFMRHRIASYNEESGRYRELKPLFYTPSSDRPLVQIGKPGAYRLVPGTSDQFSLIEKEVRETCTMAYASYRRMLDSGIARELARSVLPLNIYSTMYVTMNARALMNFLSLRVADPTSKFPSFPQQEIQQVAVAMENHWSTLMPLTHQAFQEQGRVAP
;
A
#
# COMPACT_ATOMS: atom_id res chain seq x y z
N MET A 1 -32.16 -20.67 -20.89
CA MET A 1 -30.95 -21.45 -21.20
C MET A 1 -29.82 -20.97 -20.31
N HIS A 2 -29.51 -21.76 -19.29
CA HIS A 2 -28.39 -21.55 -18.39
C HIS A 2 -27.08 -21.93 -19.10
N PRO A 3 -26.01 -21.12 -18.96
CA PRO A 3 -24.66 -21.65 -19.01
C PRO A 3 -24.06 -21.52 -17.61
N SER A 4 -24.18 -22.60 -16.86
CA SER A 4 -23.28 -22.91 -15.76
C SER A 4 -21.86 -23.06 -16.31
N VAL A 5 -20.99 -22.10 -16.04
CA VAL A 5 -19.55 -22.28 -16.25
C VAL A 5 -18.91 -22.42 -14.88
N ARG A 6 -18.45 -23.64 -14.61
CA ARG A 6 -17.69 -24.05 -13.44
C ARG A 6 -16.51 -23.09 -13.23
N ARG A 7 -16.59 -22.20 -12.24
CA ARG A 7 -15.41 -21.51 -11.70
C ARG A 7 -14.58 -22.57 -10.97
N LYS A 8 -13.44 -22.93 -11.55
CA LYS A 8 -12.43 -23.72 -10.84
C LYS A 8 -11.92 -22.88 -9.68
N ALA A 9 -11.46 -23.52 -8.60
CA ALA A 9 -10.93 -22.89 -7.39
C ALA A 9 -9.61 -22.10 -7.58
N THR A 10 -9.35 -21.60 -8.80
CA THR A 10 -8.09 -21.00 -9.24
C THR A 10 -8.25 -19.59 -9.82
N ASP A 11 -9.46 -19.02 -9.82
CA ASP A 11 -9.67 -17.66 -10.33
C ASP A 11 -9.30 -16.64 -9.25
N PHE A 12 -8.06 -16.16 -9.33
CA PHE A 12 -7.44 -15.17 -8.45
C PHE A 12 -8.06 -13.78 -8.65
N HIS A 13 -8.52 -13.17 -7.56
CA HIS A 13 -9.08 -11.83 -7.54
C HIS A 13 -8.03 -10.79 -7.94
N ALA A 14 -8.37 -9.95 -8.91
CA ALA A 14 -7.61 -8.73 -9.21
C ALA A 14 -8.16 -7.62 -8.31
N ASP A 15 -7.41 -7.26 -7.26
CA ASP A 15 -7.80 -6.16 -6.38
C ASP A 15 -7.31 -4.84 -6.98
N SER A 16 -8.23 -3.89 -7.13
CA SER A 16 -7.88 -2.51 -7.44
C SER A 16 -7.44 -1.81 -6.16
N ILE A 17 -6.15 -1.51 -6.05
CA ILE A 17 -5.57 -0.85 -4.90
C ILE A 17 -5.31 0.61 -5.25
N CYS A 18 -5.76 1.51 -4.37
CA CYS A 18 -5.43 2.94 -4.40
C CYS A 18 -4.59 3.27 -3.17
N ALA A 19 -3.31 3.57 -3.37
CA ALA A 19 -2.37 3.89 -2.28
C ALA A 19 -1.29 4.87 -2.75
N PRO A 20 -0.60 5.56 -1.84
CA PRO A 20 0.53 6.41 -2.21
C PRO A 20 1.71 5.61 -2.78
N ILE A 21 2.50 6.24 -3.65
CA ILE A 21 3.63 5.58 -4.36
C ILE A 21 4.61 4.90 -3.40
N PHE A 22 4.89 5.48 -2.23
CA PHE A 22 5.79 4.83 -1.25
C PHE A 22 5.27 3.46 -0.77
N VAL A 23 3.95 3.27 -0.68
CA VAL A 23 3.33 1.96 -0.36
C VAL A 23 3.49 1.01 -1.53
N PHE A 24 3.27 1.48 -2.77
CA PHE A 24 3.46 0.65 -3.96
C PHE A 24 4.90 0.14 -4.11
N ARG A 25 5.89 0.96 -3.74
CA ARG A 25 7.31 0.54 -3.74
C ARG A 25 7.58 -0.63 -2.79
N GLU A 26 6.88 -0.72 -1.66
CA GLU A 26 6.96 -1.87 -0.77
C GLU A 26 6.18 -3.07 -1.31
N PHE A 27 5.02 -2.80 -1.91
CA PHE A 27 4.14 -3.81 -2.48
C PHE A 27 4.83 -4.57 -3.61
N MET A 28 5.40 -3.85 -4.58
CA MET A 28 6.04 -4.41 -5.78
C MET A 28 7.34 -5.18 -5.50
N ARG A 29 7.78 -5.30 -4.23
CA ARG A 29 8.85 -6.23 -3.82
C ARG A 29 8.39 -7.68 -3.82
N HIS A 30 7.08 -7.93 -3.80
CA HIS A 30 6.49 -9.26 -3.86
C HIS A 30 6.42 -9.74 -5.31
N ARG A 31 7.48 -10.44 -5.73
CA ARG A 31 7.73 -10.85 -7.12
C ARG A 31 6.80 -11.95 -7.64
N ILE A 32 6.14 -12.69 -6.74
CA ILE A 32 5.18 -13.74 -7.11
C ILE A 32 3.77 -13.12 -7.16
N ALA A 33 3.61 -12.14 -8.04
CA ALA A 33 2.37 -11.40 -8.26
C ALA A 33 2.40 -10.75 -9.64
N SER A 34 1.24 -10.35 -10.14
CA SER A 34 1.12 -9.54 -11.36
C SER A 34 0.63 -8.15 -11.00
N TYR A 35 1.26 -7.11 -11.55
CA TYR A 35 0.96 -5.70 -11.27
C TYR A 35 0.64 -4.96 -12.56
N ASN A 36 -0.36 -4.09 -12.52
CA ASN A 36 -0.64 -3.10 -13.56
C ASN A 36 -0.97 -1.76 -12.89
N GLU A 37 -0.02 -0.83 -12.92
CA GLU A 37 -0.14 0.50 -12.28
C GLU A 37 -0.50 1.58 -13.31
N GLU A 38 -1.32 2.54 -12.89
CA GLU A 38 -1.54 3.79 -13.63
C GLU A 38 -0.21 4.52 -13.88
N SER A 39 0.07 4.81 -15.15
CA SER A 39 1.33 5.41 -15.54
C SER A 39 1.23 6.93 -15.71
N GLY A 40 1.99 7.66 -14.89
CA GLY A 40 2.19 9.11 -15.05
C GLY A 40 2.90 9.52 -16.37
N ARG A 41 3.34 8.55 -17.21
CA ARG A 41 3.83 8.85 -18.57
C ARG A 41 2.66 9.09 -19.52
N TYR A 42 1.60 8.30 -19.35
CA TYR A 42 0.46 8.27 -20.26
C TYR A 42 -0.70 9.12 -19.76
N ARG A 43 -0.81 9.36 -18.45
CA ARG A 43 -1.87 10.15 -17.83
C ARG A 43 -1.33 11.26 -16.94
N GLU A 44 -2.10 12.33 -16.83
CA GLU A 44 -1.87 13.34 -15.80
C GLU A 44 -2.29 12.79 -14.44
N LEU A 45 -1.43 12.91 -13.43
CA LEU A 45 -1.72 12.43 -12.09
C LEU A 45 -2.64 13.42 -11.35
N LYS A 46 -3.64 12.88 -10.64
CA LYS A 46 -4.56 13.68 -9.82
C LYS A 46 -3.82 14.25 -8.60
N PRO A 47 -4.19 15.45 -8.10
CA PRO A 47 -3.59 16.06 -6.92
C PRO A 47 -4.10 15.42 -5.62
N LEU A 48 -3.99 14.09 -5.51
CA LEU A 48 -4.38 13.32 -4.33
C LEU A 48 -3.12 12.85 -3.62
N PHE A 49 -2.93 13.30 -2.38
CA PHE A 49 -1.72 13.04 -1.59
C PHE A 49 -2.08 12.44 -0.24
N TYR A 50 -1.22 11.54 0.23
CA TYR A 50 -1.32 10.96 1.56
C TYR A 50 -0.83 11.93 2.62
N THR A 51 -1.65 12.08 3.66
CA THR A 51 -1.33 12.74 4.92
C THR A 51 -1.72 11.77 6.05
N PRO A 52 -0.85 11.56 7.05
CA PRO A 52 -1.16 10.65 8.15
C PRO A 52 -2.36 11.13 8.97
N SER A 53 -3.21 10.18 9.36
CA SER A 53 -4.33 10.41 10.26
C SER A 53 -3.87 10.56 11.71
N SER A 54 -4.73 11.09 12.59
CA SER A 54 -4.41 11.36 14.00
C SER A 54 -4.09 10.12 14.84
N ASP A 55 -4.49 8.93 14.38
CA ASP A 55 -4.22 7.64 15.02
C ASP A 55 -2.88 7.03 14.57
N ARG A 56 -2.18 7.65 13.61
CA ARG A 56 -0.87 7.20 13.11
C ARG A 56 0.24 7.55 14.12
N PRO A 57 0.96 6.58 14.74
CA PRO A 57 2.07 6.89 15.63
C PRO A 57 3.21 7.60 14.86
N LEU A 58 3.60 8.79 15.31
CA LEU A 58 4.53 9.67 14.57
C LEU A 58 5.98 9.56 15.04
N VAL A 59 6.19 9.30 16.34
CA VAL A 59 7.51 9.48 16.95
C VAL A 59 8.20 8.13 17.09
N GLN A 60 9.41 8.04 16.54
CA GLN A 60 10.26 6.88 16.70
C GLN A 60 11.08 6.99 17.99
N ILE A 61 10.98 5.99 18.86
CA ILE A 61 11.81 5.87 20.07
C ILE A 61 12.52 4.51 20.09
N GLY A 62 13.78 4.49 20.55
CA GLY A 62 14.60 3.28 20.63
C GLY A 62 15.87 3.37 19.78
N LYS A 63 16.55 2.24 19.60
CA LYS A 63 17.81 2.15 18.85
C LYS A 63 17.54 1.83 17.37
N PRO A 64 18.43 2.19 16.43
CA PRO A 64 18.37 1.70 15.06
C PRO A 64 18.25 0.16 15.04
N GLY A 65 17.23 -0.37 14.36
CA GLY A 65 16.91 -1.81 14.32
C GLY A 65 16.06 -2.35 15.47
N ALA A 66 15.81 -1.55 16.52
CA ALA A 66 14.94 -1.89 17.64
C ALA A 66 14.21 -0.63 18.13
N TYR A 67 13.36 -0.09 17.26
CA TYR A 67 12.54 1.08 17.55
C TYR A 67 11.06 0.72 17.64
N ARG A 68 10.32 1.51 18.42
CA ARG A 68 8.86 1.50 18.44
C ARG A 68 8.36 2.89 18.07
N LEU A 69 7.19 2.92 17.42
CA LEU A 69 6.51 4.17 17.12
C LEU A 69 5.52 4.47 18.26
N VAL A 70 5.49 5.72 18.71
CA VAL A 70 4.56 6.20 19.74
C VAL A 70 3.70 7.34 19.20
N PRO A 71 2.52 7.59 19.79
CA PRO A 71 1.67 8.71 19.41
C PRO A 71 2.44 10.03 19.45
N GLY A 72 2.19 10.88 18.45
CA GLY A 72 2.70 12.24 18.43
C GLY A 72 1.83 13.18 19.27
N THR A 73 2.35 14.38 19.56
CA THR A 73 1.56 15.47 20.14
C THR A 73 0.65 16.12 19.08
N SER A 74 -0.37 16.87 19.52
CA SER A 74 -1.22 17.68 18.63
C SER A 74 -0.40 18.62 17.73
N ASP A 75 0.68 19.19 18.27
CA ASP A 75 1.55 20.11 17.56
C ASP A 75 2.36 19.37 16.48
N GLN A 76 2.80 18.13 16.75
CA GLN A 76 3.48 17.30 15.76
C GLN A 76 2.54 16.89 14.62
N PHE A 77 1.28 16.55 14.92
CA PHE A 77 0.27 16.29 13.90
C PHE A 77 -0.04 17.54 13.06
N SER A 78 -0.19 18.69 13.71
CA SER A 78 -0.42 19.98 13.02
C SER A 78 0.76 20.35 12.13
N LEU A 79 1.99 20.10 12.60
CA LEU A 79 3.21 20.35 11.84
C LEU A 79 3.27 19.47 10.58
N ILE A 80 3.11 18.14 10.72
CA ILE A 80 3.18 17.25 9.55
C ILE A 80 2.07 17.54 8.54
N GLU A 81 0.86 17.84 9.00
CA GLU A 81 -0.23 18.21 8.11
C GLU A 81 0.11 19.48 7.31
N LYS A 82 0.62 20.51 7.99
CA LYS A 82 1.02 21.77 7.38
C LYS A 82 2.14 21.56 6.34
N GLU A 83 3.23 20.92 6.74
CA GLU A 83 4.41 20.71 5.88
C GLU A 83 4.06 19.86 4.66
N VAL A 84 3.28 18.78 4.84
CA VAL A 84 2.80 17.94 3.73
C VAL A 84 1.95 18.76 2.78
N ARG A 85 0.99 19.54 3.30
CA ARG A 85 0.07 20.35 2.49
C ARG A 85 0.81 21.40 1.69
N GLU A 86 1.70 22.16 2.31
CA GLU A 86 2.48 23.21 1.65
C GLU A 86 3.38 22.63 0.55
N THR A 87 4.12 21.56 0.88
CA THR A 87 5.02 20.89 -0.07
C THR A 87 4.27 20.29 -1.25
N CYS A 88 3.17 19.56 -1.01
CA CYS A 88 2.40 18.94 -2.07
C CYS A 88 1.73 19.99 -2.98
N THR A 89 1.26 21.10 -2.40
CA THR A 89 0.67 22.22 -3.16
C THR A 89 1.72 22.84 -4.09
N MET A 90 2.91 23.15 -3.56
CA MET A 90 4.00 23.72 -4.35
C MET A 90 4.48 22.75 -5.45
N ALA A 91 4.64 21.47 -5.12
CA ALA A 91 5.05 20.44 -6.07
C ALA A 91 4.04 20.28 -7.20
N TYR A 92 2.74 20.23 -6.89
CA TYR A 92 1.70 20.11 -7.90
C TYR A 92 1.58 21.37 -8.76
N ALA A 93 1.71 22.56 -8.19
CA ALA A 93 1.75 23.81 -8.96
C ALA A 93 2.94 23.82 -9.94
N SER A 94 4.10 23.31 -9.50
CA SER A 94 5.30 23.18 -10.35
C SER A 94 5.08 22.16 -11.47
N TYR A 95 4.46 21.01 -11.16
CA TYR A 95 4.05 20.00 -12.13
C TYR A 95 3.14 20.60 -13.21
N ARG A 96 2.10 21.33 -12.81
CA ARG A 96 1.17 22.01 -13.72
C ARG A 96 1.89 23.03 -14.62
N ARG A 97 2.74 23.90 -14.07
CA ARG A 97 3.51 24.86 -14.87
C ARG A 97 4.40 24.18 -15.91
N MET A 98 5.01 23.05 -15.57
CA MET A 98 5.81 22.28 -16.53
C MET A 98 4.95 21.70 -17.65
N LEU A 99 3.79 21.12 -17.32
CA LEU A 99 2.84 20.61 -18.32
C LEU A 99 2.31 21.73 -19.24
N ASP A 100 1.93 22.87 -18.66
CA ASP A 100 1.41 24.03 -19.40
C ASP A 100 2.49 24.64 -20.33
N SER A 101 3.77 24.45 -20.00
CA SER A 101 4.94 24.81 -20.83
C SER A 101 5.29 23.75 -21.90
N GLY A 102 4.51 22.67 -22.01
CA GLY A 102 4.74 21.61 -23.01
C GLY A 102 5.82 20.58 -22.64
N ILE A 103 6.29 20.56 -21.39
CA ILE A 103 7.26 19.53 -20.93
C ILE A 103 6.55 18.17 -20.89
N ALA A 104 7.22 17.15 -21.41
CA ALA A 104 6.71 15.78 -21.44
C ALA A 104 6.30 15.29 -20.05
N ARG A 105 5.14 14.62 -19.94
CA ARG A 105 4.57 14.14 -18.67
C ARG A 105 5.55 13.29 -17.86
N GLU A 106 6.36 12.48 -18.54
CA GLU A 106 7.31 11.60 -17.88
C GLU A 106 8.44 12.33 -17.16
N LEU A 107 8.78 13.54 -17.62
CA LEU A 107 9.73 14.45 -17.00
C LEU A 107 9.05 15.37 -15.99
N ALA A 108 7.89 15.95 -16.34
CA ALA A 108 7.16 16.86 -15.47
C ALA A 108 6.81 16.21 -14.12
N ARG A 109 6.41 14.94 -14.11
CA ARG A 109 6.07 14.22 -12.87
C ARG A 109 7.24 14.03 -11.89
N SER A 110 8.48 14.29 -12.30
CA SER A 110 9.67 14.09 -11.45
C SER A 110 9.69 14.98 -10.20
N VAL A 111 8.94 16.09 -10.19
CA VAL A 111 8.80 16.96 -9.01
C VAL A 111 7.75 16.48 -8.02
N LEU A 112 6.93 15.48 -8.38
CA LEU A 112 5.85 15.01 -7.52
C LEU A 112 6.41 14.14 -6.38
N PRO A 113 5.98 14.37 -5.13
CA PRO A 113 6.45 13.62 -3.98
C PRO A 113 5.92 12.17 -3.98
N LEU A 114 6.62 11.27 -3.26
CA LEU A 114 6.27 9.85 -3.16
C LEU A 114 4.95 9.57 -2.43
N ASN A 115 4.36 10.55 -1.75
CA ASN A 115 3.06 10.44 -1.09
C ASN A 115 1.88 10.73 -2.03
N ILE A 116 2.10 11.02 -3.32
CA ILE A 116 1.02 11.08 -4.30
C ILE A 116 0.38 9.70 -4.48
N TYR A 117 -0.95 9.66 -4.55
CA TYR A 117 -1.72 8.45 -4.81
C TYR A 117 -1.59 7.99 -6.26
N SER A 118 -1.55 6.66 -6.42
CA SER A 118 -1.65 5.97 -7.69
C SER A 118 -2.67 4.84 -7.55
N THR A 119 -3.08 4.26 -8.66
CA THR A 119 -3.97 3.10 -8.70
C THR A 119 -3.28 1.95 -9.41
N MET A 120 -3.43 0.73 -8.87
CA MET A 120 -2.95 -0.46 -9.54
C MET A 120 -3.92 -1.62 -9.40
N TYR A 121 -3.92 -2.49 -10.39
CA TYR A 121 -4.41 -3.86 -10.23
C TYR A 121 -3.27 -4.74 -9.75
N VAL A 122 -3.55 -5.56 -8.74
CA VAL A 122 -2.66 -6.65 -8.34
C VAL A 122 -3.39 -7.98 -8.37
N THR A 123 -2.71 -9.02 -8.83
CA THR A 123 -3.20 -10.39 -8.78
C THR A 123 -2.21 -11.28 -8.04
N MET A 124 -2.72 -12.01 -7.05
CA MET A 124 -1.96 -12.99 -6.27
C MET A 124 -2.78 -14.27 -6.07
N ASN A 125 -2.22 -15.39 -6.52
CA ASN A 125 -1.88 -16.48 -5.63
C ASN A 125 -2.39 -16.52 -4.18
N ALA A 126 -3.14 -17.52 -3.71
CA ALA A 126 -3.40 -17.68 -2.26
C ALA A 126 -2.10 -17.94 -1.48
N ARG A 127 -1.17 -18.71 -2.06
CA ARG A 127 0.16 -18.93 -1.50
C ARG A 127 0.99 -17.64 -1.49
N ALA A 128 0.97 -16.89 -2.60
CA ALA A 128 1.64 -15.60 -2.69
C ALA A 128 1.06 -14.57 -1.71
N LEU A 129 -0.26 -14.56 -1.55
CA LEU A 129 -0.96 -13.72 -0.58
C LEU A 129 -0.58 -14.08 0.84
N MET A 130 -0.57 -15.36 1.21
CA MET A 130 -0.09 -15.79 2.53
C MET A 130 1.34 -15.31 2.78
N ASN A 131 2.25 -15.45 1.81
CA ASN A 131 3.61 -14.93 1.93
C ASN A 131 3.65 -13.39 2.05
N PHE A 132 2.77 -12.69 1.33
CA PHE A 132 2.61 -11.25 1.45
C PHE A 132 2.16 -10.87 2.87
N LEU A 133 1.14 -11.54 3.41
CA LEU A 133 0.59 -11.29 4.74
C LEU A 133 1.59 -11.60 5.85
N SER A 134 2.38 -12.67 5.74
CA SER A 134 3.46 -13.00 6.68
C SER A 134 4.48 -11.87 6.83
N LEU A 135 4.66 -11.06 5.79
CA LEU A 135 5.63 -9.95 5.78
C LEU A 135 4.99 -8.59 5.96
N ARG A 136 3.70 -8.42 5.66
CA ARG A 136 3.02 -7.12 5.62
C ARG A 136 1.97 -6.91 6.70
N VAL A 137 1.75 -7.89 7.57
CA VAL A 137 0.92 -7.74 8.78
C VAL A 137 1.76 -8.02 10.01
N ALA A 138 1.93 -7.02 10.88
CA ALA A 138 2.45 -7.25 12.22
C ALA A 138 1.39 -7.94 13.07
N ASP A 139 1.67 -9.18 13.48
CA ASP A 139 0.81 -9.97 14.37
C ASP A 139 1.70 -10.68 15.42
N PRO A 140 1.42 -10.50 16.72
CA PRO A 140 2.22 -11.10 17.80
C PRO A 140 2.16 -12.63 17.84
N THR A 141 1.18 -13.27 17.18
CA THR A 141 1.08 -14.73 17.09
C THR A 141 1.87 -15.31 15.90
N SER A 142 2.46 -14.45 15.05
CA SER A 142 3.28 -14.89 13.93
C SER A 142 4.54 -15.60 14.42
N LYS A 143 4.86 -16.74 13.81
CA LYS A 143 6.11 -17.48 14.09
C LYS A 143 7.35 -16.63 13.80
N PHE A 144 7.27 -15.78 12.78
CA PHE A 144 8.31 -14.82 12.40
C PHE A 144 7.72 -13.41 12.45
N PRO A 145 7.98 -12.62 13.51
CA PRO A 145 7.49 -11.26 13.61
C PRO A 145 7.96 -10.37 12.45
N SER A 146 7.04 -9.59 11.91
CA SER A 146 7.31 -8.56 10.90
C SER A 146 7.02 -7.16 11.45
N PHE A 147 7.72 -6.16 10.93
CA PHE A 147 7.58 -4.75 11.29
C PHE A 147 7.33 -3.89 10.03
N PRO A 148 6.22 -4.12 9.30
CA PRO A 148 5.91 -3.38 8.10
C PRO A 148 5.55 -1.92 8.43
N GLN A 149 5.67 -1.04 7.44
CA GLN A 149 5.09 0.30 7.55
C GLN A 149 3.56 0.18 7.72
N GLN A 150 2.96 1.03 8.56
CA GLN A 150 1.53 0.92 8.87
C GLN A 150 0.65 1.05 7.61
N GLU A 151 1.06 1.87 6.65
CA GLU A 151 0.30 2.13 5.44
C GLU A 151 0.21 0.89 4.52
N ILE A 152 1.28 0.12 4.36
CA ILE A 152 1.17 -1.17 3.64
C ILE A 152 0.44 -2.23 4.47
N GLN A 153 0.54 -2.17 5.81
CA GLN A 153 -0.22 -3.06 6.68
C GLN A 153 -1.73 -2.84 6.58
N GLN A 154 -2.19 -1.59 6.46
CA GLN A 154 -3.61 -1.28 6.24
C GLN A 154 -4.14 -1.95 4.96
N VAL A 155 -3.35 -1.88 3.87
CA VAL A 155 -3.69 -2.58 2.62
C VAL A 155 -3.69 -4.09 2.82
N ALA A 156 -2.70 -4.63 3.51
CA ALA A 156 -2.59 -6.07 3.77
C ALA A 156 -3.75 -6.62 4.61
N VAL A 157 -4.16 -5.90 5.66
CA VAL A 157 -5.31 -6.27 6.49
C VAL A 157 -6.60 -6.22 5.68
N ALA A 158 -6.77 -5.23 4.79
CA ALA A 158 -7.93 -5.19 3.90
C ALA A 158 -7.97 -6.40 2.93
N MET A 159 -6.83 -6.76 2.36
CA MET A 159 -6.72 -7.94 1.49
C MET A 159 -6.96 -9.24 2.26
N GLU A 160 -6.44 -9.37 3.49
CA GLU A 160 -6.67 -10.53 4.35
C GLU A 160 -8.14 -10.68 4.74
N ASN A 161 -8.79 -9.57 5.10
CA ASN A 161 -10.22 -9.56 5.42
C ASN A 161 -11.07 -9.97 4.21
N HIS A 162 -10.70 -9.54 3.01
CA HIS A 162 -11.40 -10.00 1.81
C HIS A 162 -11.16 -11.50 1.57
N TRP A 163 -9.90 -11.95 1.65
CA TRP A 163 -9.51 -13.34 1.43
C TRP A 163 -10.14 -14.32 2.44
N SER A 164 -10.27 -13.93 3.71
CA SER A 164 -10.87 -14.77 4.74
C SER A 164 -12.33 -15.11 4.46
N THR A 165 -13.06 -14.22 3.77
CA THR A 165 -14.44 -14.50 3.32
C THR A 165 -14.52 -15.52 2.19
N LEU A 166 -13.45 -15.62 1.38
CA LEU A 166 -13.40 -16.46 0.18
C LEU A 166 -12.82 -17.86 0.47
N MET A 167 -11.81 -17.92 1.35
CA MET A 167 -11.09 -19.16 1.70
C MET A 167 -10.96 -19.32 3.22
N PRO A 168 -12.08 -19.38 3.97
CA PRO A 168 -12.07 -19.34 5.43
C PRO A 168 -11.25 -20.48 6.07
N LEU A 169 -11.34 -21.70 5.53
CA LEU A 169 -10.56 -22.85 6.05
C LEU A 169 -9.05 -22.67 5.81
N THR A 170 -8.66 -22.11 4.68
CA THR A 170 -7.24 -21.84 4.38
C THR A 170 -6.72 -20.69 5.24
N HIS A 171 -7.52 -19.64 5.44
CA HIS A 171 -7.19 -18.53 6.34
C HIS A 171 -7.02 -19.02 7.79
N GLN A 172 -7.95 -19.83 8.30
CA GLN A 172 -7.84 -20.42 9.63
C GLN A 172 -6.56 -21.27 9.76
N ALA A 173 -6.29 -22.16 8.80
CA ALA A 173 -5.08 -22.97 8.83
C ALA A 173 -3.80 -22.12 8.78
N PHE A 174 -3.77 -21.04 7.98
CA PHE A 174 -2.66 -20.09 7.94
C PHE A 174 -2.41 -19.44 9.31
N GLN A 175 -3.48 -19.04 10.01
CA GLN A 175 -3.40 -18.48 11.36
C GLN A 175 -2.85 -19.49 12.37
N GLU A 176 -3.42 -20.69 12.40
CA GLU A 176 -3.02 -21.78 13.33
C GLU A 176 -1.58 -22.24 13.13
N GLN A 177 -1.07 -22.17 11.89
CA GLN A 177 0.32 -22.51 11.56
C GLN A 177 1.30 -21.32 11.75
N GLY A 178 0.90 -20.31 12.54
CA GLY A 178 1.75 -19.20 12.91
C GLY A 178 2.03 -18.22 11.78
N ARG A 179 1.06 -18.05 10.87
CA ARG A 179 1.10 -17.09 9.74
C ARG A 179 2.29 -17.31 8.82
N VAL A 180 2.66 -18.57 8.58
CA VAL A 180 3.73 -18.95 7.64
C VAL A 180 3.13 -19.49 6.36
N ALA A 181 3.55 -18.95 5.22
CA ALA A 181 3.14 -19.48 3.92
C ALA A 181 3.70 -20.91 3.71
N PRO A 182 2.90 -21.86 3.19
CA PRO A 182 3.34 -23.22 2.90
C PRO A 182 4.29 -23.29 1.70
#